data_AF-A0A961LG63-F1
#
_entry.id   AF-A0A961LG63-F1
#
_cell.length_a   1.000
_cell.length_b   1.000
_cell.length_c   1.000
_cell.angle_alpha   90.00
_cell.angle_beta   90.00
_cell.angle_gamma   90.00
#
_symmetry.space_group_name_H-M   'P 1'
#
loop_
_entity.id
_entity.type
_entity.pdbx_description
1 polymer ?
#
loop_
_entity_poly.entity_id
_entity_poly.type
_entity_poly.pdbx_seq_one_letter_code
_entity_poly.pdbx_strand_id
1 'polypeptide(L)'
;MIDFWNPILAGAIGAIWGISELIGTFKNETGRSLRMGGAWLLIGVNFLAALLVYLLVAALAALVFNAAGIGKLGHPSLDFLVRPWAMPGTLDMLLMGTCGLIAAAGMWLLTNAYRLAPASLVTVFEYTGMIWAPLWGFLIFAEIPRWTTVVGTVIIVAAGIYAVRSATATERPAN
;
A
#
# COMPACT_ATOMS: atom_id res chain seq x y z
N MET A 1 32.48 2.91 -2.15
CA MET A 1 31.07 3.26 -2.51
C MET A 1 30.32 2.07 -3.15
N ILE A 2 30.98 0.93 -3.40
CA ILE A 2 30.44 -0.23 -4.12
C ILE A 2 29.86 -1.29 -3.15
N ASP A 3 30.31 -1.30 -1.90
CA ASP A 3 29.97 -2.33 -0.89
C ASP A 3 28.59 -2.18 -0.26
N PHE A 4 27.96 -1.00 -0.37
CA PHE A 4 26.61 -0.75 0.16
C PHE A 4 25.51 -1.47 -0.63
N TRP A 5 25.71 -1.64 -1.94
CA TRP A 5 24.71 -2.23 -2.84
C TRP A 5 24.72 -3.76 -2.84
N ASN A 6 25.87 -4.37 -2.53
CA ASN A 6 26.06 -5.82 -2.55
C ASN A 6 25.07 -6.61 -1.64
N PRO A 7 24.83 -6.22 -0.37
CA PRO A 7 23.87 -6.92 0.48
C PRO A 7 22.41 -6.72 0.04
N ILE A 8 22.05 -5.58 -0.54
CA ILE A 8 20.70 -5.32 -1.06
C ILE A 8 20.43 -6.18 -2.30
N LEU A 9 21.42 -6.29 -3.19
CA LEU A 9 21.36 -7.14 -4.38
C LEU A 9 21.30 -8.62 -4.00
N ALA A 10 22.09 -9.06 -3.01
CA ALA A 10 22.04 -10.42 -2.49
C ALA A 10 20.66 -10.76 -1.88
N GLY A 11 20.06 -9.82 -1.14
CA GLY A 11 18.70 -9.96 -0.60
C GLY A 11 17.63 -10.06 -1.68
N ALA A 12 17.72 -9.24 -2.73
CA ALA A 12 16.80 -9.30 -3.87
C ALA A 12 16.92 -10.62 -4.64
N ILE A 13 18.14 -11.11 -4.86
CA ILE A 13 18.41 -12.40 -5.51
C ILE A 13 17.85 -13.55 -4.66
N GLY A 14 18.03 -13.51 -3.33
CA GLY A 14 17.46 -14.50 -2.41
C GLY A 14 15.93 -14.53 -2.42
N ALA A 15 15.29 -13.35 -2.51
CA ALA A 15 13.83 -13.25 -2.63
C ALA A 15 13.33 -13.82 -3.98
N ILE A 16 14.02 -13.53 -5.08
CA ILE A 16 13.71 -14.06 -6.42
C ILE A 16 13.90 -15.58 -6.46
N TRP A 17 14.95 -16.09 -5.81
CA TRP A 17 15.20 -17.54 -5.71
C TRP A 17 14.11 -18.23 -4.89
N GLY A 18 13.73 -17.67 -3.74
CA GLY A 18 12.62 -18.19 -2.92
C GLY A 18 11.26 -18.17 -3.66
N ILE A 19 11.00 -17.12 -4.45
CA ILE A 19 9.82 -17.05 -5.33
C ILE A 19 9.90 -18.10 -6.44
N SER A 20 11.10 -18.39 -6.98
CA SER A 20 11.28 -19.41 -8.01
C SER A 20 11.03 -20.83 -7.50
N GLU A 21 11.40 -21.11 -6.24
CA GLU A 21 11.11 -22.37 -5.55
C GLU A 21 9.59 -22.55 -5.39
N LEU A 22 8.91 -21.49 -4.92
CA LEU A 22 7.46 -21.41 -4.75
C LEU A 22 6.73 -21.70 -6.07
N ILE A 23 7.16 -21.04 -7.15
CA ILE A 23 6.62 -21.21 -8.51
C ILE A 23 6.91 -22.62 -9.05
N GLY A 24 8.08 -23.20 -8.74
CA GLY A 24 8.44 -24.57 -9.09
C GLY A 24 7.51 -25.60 -8.46
N THR A 25 7.14 -25.40 -7.19
CA THR A 25 6.14 -26.22 -6.49
C THR A 25 4.75 -26.08 -7.14
N PHE A 26 4.35 -24.87 -7.55
CA PHE A 26 3.09 -24.68 -8.29
C PHE A 26 3.10 -25.40 -9.64
N LYS A 27 4.20 -25.33 -10.40
CA LYS A 27 4.30 -25.91 -11.75
C LYS A 27 4.15 -27.44 -11.75
N ASN A 28 4.63 -28.12 -10.72
CA ASN A 28 4.57 -29.58 -10.63
C ASN A 28 3.23 -30.12 -10.08
N GLU A 29 2.44 -29.31 -9.36
CA GLU A 29 1.22 -29.78 -8.69
C GLU A 29 -0.10 -29.22 -9.24
N THR A 30 -0.08 -28.27 -10.18
CA THR A 30 -1.29 -27.60 -10.72
C THR A 30 -2.34 -28.56 -11.29
N GLY A 31 -1.94 -29.67 -11.93
CA GLY A 31 -2.89 -30.61 -12.54
C GLY A 31 -3.64 -31.52 -11.54
N ARG A 32 -3.08 -31.77 -10.36
CA ARG A 32 -3.65 -32.70 -9.35
C ARG A 32 -4.29 -31.94 -8.17
N SER A 33 -3.82 -30.73 -7.91
CA SER A 33 -4.28 -29.83 -6.84
C SER A 33 -5.70 -29.27 -7.10
N LEU A 34 -6.04 -28.91 -8.34
CA LEU A 34 -7.36 -28.36 -8.69
C LEU A 34 -8.55 -29.32 -8.44
N ARG A 35 -8.32 -30.62 -8.20
CA ARG A 35 -9.38 -31.63 -7.99
C ARG A 35 -9.53 -32.13 -6.55
N MET A 36 -8.65 -31.77 -5.62
CA MET A 36 -8.65 -32.34 -4.26
C MET A 36 -8.37 -31.25 -3.24
N GLY A 37 -9.13 -31.22 -2.13
CA GLY A 37 -8.95 -30.28 -1.02
C GLY A 37 -7.53 -30.20 -0.43
N GLY A 38 -6.63 -31.13 -0.79
CA GLY A 38 -5.21 -31.09 -0.49
C GLY A 38 -4.47 -29.86 -1.04
N ALA A 39 -4.90 -29.27 -2.16
CA ALA A 39 -4.28 -28.06 -2.71
C ALA A 39 -4.37 -26.85 -1.78
N TRP A 40 -5.54 -26.66 -1.18
CA TRP A 40 -5.79 -25.58 -0.23
C TRP A 40 -5.00 -25.80 1.06
N LEU A 41 -4.81 -27.05 1.47
CA LEU A 41 -3.94 -27.39 2.61
C LEU A 41 -2.48 -27.05 2.33
N LEU A 42 -1.96 -27.35 1.14
CA LEU A 42 -0.57 -27.05 0.79
C LEU A 42 -0.30 -25.54 0.69
N ILE A 43 -1.22 -24.79 0.08
CA ILE A 43 -1.14 -23.32 0.05
C ILE A 43 -1.18 -22.75 1.47
N GLY A 44 -2.07 -23.27 2.33
CA GLY A 44 -2.16 -22.86 3.73
C GLY A 44 -0.90 -23.17 4.55
N VAL A 45 -0.35 -24.38 4.40
CA VAL A 45 0.89 -24.80 5.08
C VAL A 45 2.07 -23.96 4.63
N ASN A 46 2.19 -23.67 3.33
CA ASN A 46 3.25 -22.83 2.80
C ASN A 46 3.13 -21.37 3.28
N PHE A 47 1.91 -20.83 3.36
CA PHE A 47 1.67 -19.49 3.92
C PHE A 47 2.02 -19.42 5.42
N LEU A 48 1.65 -20.45 6.19
CA LEU A 48 2.03 -20.55 7.60
C LEU A 48 3.54 -20.69 7.79
N ALA A 49 4.20 -21.49 6.95
CA ALA A 49 5.65 -21.62 6.96
C ALA A 49 6.34 -20.29 6.64
N ALA A 50 5.86 -19.55 5.63
CA ALA A 50 6.37 -18.23 5.30
C ALA A 50 6.17 -17.21 6.44
N LEU A 51 5.00 -17.24 7.11
CA LEU A 51 4.74 -16.40 8.28
C LEU A 51 5.72 -16.73 9.42
N LEU A 52 5.93 -18.01 9.72
CA LEU A 52 6.86 -18.45 10.75
C LEU A 52 8.30 -18.07 10.43
N VAL A 53 8.75 -18.29 9.20
CA VAL A 53 10.10 -17.90 8.75
C VAL A 53 10.27 -16.39 8.88
N TYR A 54 9.28 -15.60 8.44
CA TYR A 54 9.31 -14.14 8.59
C TYR A 54 9.41 -13.72 10.06
N LEU A 55 8.61 -14.30 10.95
CA LEU A 55 8.64 -14.00 12.38
C LEU A 55 9.98 -14.39 13.03
N LEU A 56 10.55 -15.55 12.65
CA LEU A 56 11.85 -15.99 13.15
C LEU A 56 12.99 -15.10 12.68
N VAL A 57 13.00 -14.72 11.39
CA VAL A 57 13.99 -13.79 10.83
C VAL A 57 13.86 -12.42 11.49
N ALA A 58 12.64 -11.90 11.67
CA ALA A 58 12.40 -10.64 12.34
C ALA A 58 12.85 -10.68 13.82
N ALA A 59 12.59 -11.77 14.53
CA ALA A 59 13.02 -11.96 15.92
C ALA A 59 14.55 -12.06 16.04
N LEU A 60 15.21 -12.81 15.17
CA LEU A 60 16.67 -12.90 15.11
C LEU A 60 17.29 -11.54 14.78
N ALA A 61 16.75 -10.82 13.80
CA ALA A 61 17.18 -9.47 13.49
C ALA A 61 17.03 -8.55 14.71
N ALA A 62 15.88 -8.54 15.37
CA ALA A 62 15.63 -7.74 16.57
C ALA A 62 16.63 -8.06 17.70
N LEU A 63 16.94 -9.34 17.92
CA LEU A 63 17.96 -9.78 18.89
C LEU A 63 19.36 -9.30 18.52
N VAL A 64 19.75 -9.41 17.24
CA VAL A 64 21.04 -8.91 16.75
C VAL A 64 21.14 -7.39 16.91
N PHE A 65 20.10 -6.64 16.55
CA PHE A 65 20.05 -5.18 16.72
C PHE A 65 20.11 -4.77 18.21
N ASN A 66 19.45 -5.51 19.09
CA ASN A 66 19.49 -5.28 20.53
C ASN A 66 20.88 -5.59 21.12
N ALA A 67 21.47 -6.74 20.77
CA ALA A 67 22.78 -7.18 21.24
C ALA A 67 23.93 -6.30 20.71
N ALA A 68 23.81 -5.79 19.48
CA ALA A 68 24.78 -4.87 18.88
C ALA A 68 24.78 -3.46 19.51
N GLY A 69 23.84 -3.15 20.42
CA GLY A 69 23.84 -1.89 21.17
C GLY A 69 23.63 -0.64 20.31
N ILE A 70 23.08 -0.78 19.10
CA ILE A 70 22.99 0.27 18.07
C ILE A 70 22.16 1.48 18.56
N GLY A 71 21.25 1.28 19.52
CA GLY A 71 20.47 2.37 20.14
C GLY A 71 21.25 3.30 21.07
N LYS A 72 22.49 2.97 21.48
CA LYS A 72 23.29 3.80 22.40
C LYS A 72 24.25 4.77 21.69
N LEU A 73 24.32 4.77 20.35
CA LEU A 73 25.29 5.55 19.58
C LEU A 73 24.92 7.03 19.37
N GLY A 74 23.79 7.51 19.89
CA GLY A 74 23.51 8.95 20.01
C GLY A 74 23.15 9.69 18.71
N HIS A 75 22.89 8.98 17.60
CA HIS A 75 22.42 9.61 16.35
C HIS A 75 20.88 9.63 16.28
N PRO A 76 20.21 10.79 16.06
CA PRO A 76 18.75 10.93 16.14
C PRO A 76 17.94 10.00 15.23
N SER A 77 18.46 9.68 14.04
CA SER A 77 17.80 8.79 13.09
C SER A 77 17.88 7.30 13.49
N LEU A 78 18.93 6.88 14.19
CA LEU A 78 19.08 5.50 14.67
C LEU A 78 18.19 5.23 15.88
N ASP A 79 18.01 6.24 16.73
CA ASP A 79 17.10 6.16 17.88
C ASP A 79 15.63 6.05 17.44
N PHE A 80 15.24 6.74 16.36
CA PHE A 80 13.91 6.57 15.76
C PHE A 80 13.71 5.16 15.19
N LEU A 81 14.71 4.58 14.51
CA LEU A 81 14.62 3.27 13.86
C LEU A 81 14.61 2.09 14.84
N VAL A 82 15.35 2.20 15.96
CA VAL A 82 15.47 1.12 16.97
C VAL A 82 14.49 1.35 18.14
N ARG A 83 13.62 2.36 18.04
CA ARG A 83 12.66 2.69 19.10
C ARG A 83 11.76 1.48 19.40
N PRO A 84 11.65 1.05 20.67
CA PRO A 84 10.71 0.02 21.07
C PRO A 84 9.28 0.40 20.68
N TRP A 85 8.49 -0.59 20.26
CA TRP A 85 7.07 -0.38 19.99
C TRP A 85 6.38 0.15 21.24
N ALA A 86 5.88 1.38 21.17
CA ALA A 86 5.06 1.98 22.22
C ALA A 86 3.59 1.71 21.93
N MET A 87 2.86 1.22 22.93
CA MET A 87 1.41 1.08 22.82
C MET A 87 0.80 2.47 22.61
N PRO A 88 0.05 2.72 21.53
CA PRO A 88 -0.57 4.02 21.29
C PRO A 88 -1.52 4.36 22.45
N GLY A 89 -1.66 5.64 22.77
CA GLY A 89 -2.63 6.07 23.79
C GLY A 89 -4.06 5.73 23.36
N THR A 90 -5.00 5.69 24.31
CA THR A 90 -6.42 5.40 24.01
C THR A 90 -7.02 6.35 22.98
N LEU A 91 -6.59 7.62 23.00
CA LEU A 91 -7.00 8.62 22.01
C LEU A 91 -6.44 8.30 20.61
N ASP A 92 -5.17 7.91 20.50
CA ASP A 92 -4.55 7.54 19.22
C ASP A 92 -5.23 6.30 18.63
N MET A 93 -5.56 5.31 19.48
CA MET A 93 -6.33 4.13 19.06
C MET A 93 -7.71 4.51 18.52
N LEU A 94 -8.40 5.47 19.16
CA LEU A 94 -9.70 5.97 18.68
C LEU A 94 -9.57 6.71 17.34
N LEU A 95 -8.53 7.53 17.17
CA LEU A 95 -8.25 8.20 15.90
C LEU A 95 -7.93 7.21 14.79
N MET A 96 -7.12 6.18 15.07
CA MET A 96 -6.86 5.10 14.10
C MET A 96 -8.13 4.33 13.76
N GLY A 97 -8.97 4.02 14.76
CA GLY A 97 -10.25 3.34 14.55
C GLY A 97 -11.21 4.15 13.68
N THR A 98 -11.37 5.44 13.94
CA THR A 98 -12.21 6.34 13.15
C THR A 98 -11.67 6.52 11.73
N CYS A 99 -10.36 6.66 11.56
CA CYS A 99 -9.72 6.67 10.24
C CYS A 99 -10.02 5.39 9.45
N GLY A 100 -9.91 4.23 10.10
CA GLY A 100 -10.26 2.94 9.50
C GLY A 100 -11.72 2.84 9.08
N LEU A 101 -12.66 3.32 9.92
CA LEU A 101 -14.08 3.36 9.61
C LEU A 101 -14.39 4.27 8.41
N ILE A 102 -13.78 5.46 8.36
CA ILE A 102 -13.94 6.41 7.25
C ILE A 102 -13.39 5.79 5.95
N ALA A 103 -12.20 5.18 6.00
CA ALA A 103 -11.59 4.52 4.86
C ALA A 103 -12.44 3.33 4.36
N ALA A 104 -12.94 2.48 5.26
CA ALA A 104 -13.80 1.36 4.91
C ALA A 104 -15.12 1.83 4.29
N ALA A 105 -15.76 2.85 4.86
CA ALA A 105 -16.95 3.46 4.28
C ALA A 105 -16.66 4.02 2.89
N GLY A 106 -15.57 4.78 2.72
CA GLY A 106 -15.15 5.31 1.43
C GLY A 106 -14.95 4.22 0.37
N MET A 107 -14.25 3.15 0.72
CA MET A 107 -14.02 2.01 -0.17
C MET A 107 -15.33 1.29 -0.55
N TRP A 108 -16.27 1.16 0.41
CA TRP A 108 -17.57 0.56 0.15
C TRP A 108 -18.42 1.43 -0.80
N LEU A 109 -18.45 2.75 -0.58
CA LEU A 109 -19.12 3.69 -1.48
C LEU A 109 -18.50 3.68 -2.88
N LEU A 110 -17.17 3.67 -2.97
CA LEU A 110 -16.46 3.62 -4.25
C LEU A 110 -16.79 2.33 -5.02
N THR A 111 -16.75 1.19 -4.31
CA THR A 111 -17.15 -0.11 -4.89
C THR A 111 -18.59 -0.08 -5.40
N ASN A 112 -19.50 0.56 -4.66
CA ASN A 112 -20.89 0.69 -5.11
C ASN A 112 -21.05 1.66 -6.30
N ALA A 113 -20.25 2.74 -6.36
CA ALA A 113 -20.24 3.67 -7.48
C ALA A 113 -19.81 2.98 -8.79
N TYR A 114 -18.78 2.12 -8.73
CA TYR A 114 -18.36 1.29 -9.87
C TYR A 114 -19.43 0.30 -10.36
N ARG A 115 -20.39 -0.07 -9.50
CA ARG A 115 -21.52 -0.94 -9.90
C ARG A 115 -22.65 -0.17 -10.60
N LEU A 116 -22.78 1.13 -10.34
CA LEU A 116 -23.92 1.94 -10.79
C LEU A 116 -23.58 2.86 -11.97
N ALA A 117 -22.32 3.25 -12.14
CA ALA A 117 -21.89 4.21 -13.16
C ALA A 117 -20.78 3.63 -14.06
N PRO A 118 -20.67 4.09 -15.32
CA PRO A 118 -19.57 3.71 -16.20
C PRO A 118 -18.23 4.14 -15.62
N ALA A 119 -17.22 3.29 -15.75
CA ALA A 119 -15.90 3.46 -15.13
C ALA A 119 -15.24 4.81 -15.45
N SER A 120 -15.51 5.37 -16.64
CA SER A 120 -14.99 6.68 -17.08
C SER A 120 -15.49 7.88 -16.27
N LEU A 121 -16.68 7.80 -15.65
CA LEU A 121 -17.18 8.85 -14.78
C LEU A 121 -16.61 8.70 -13.36
N VAL A 122 -16.43 7.46 -12.89
CA VAL A 122 -15.92 7.19 -11.53
C VAL A 122 -14.46 7.62 -11.39
N THR A 123 -13.63 7.41 -12.42
CA THR A 123 -12.23 7.85 -12.41
C THR A 123 -12.08 9.37 -12.26
N VAL A 124 -13.00 10.17 -12.81
CA VAL A 124 -12.99 11.64 -12.61
C VAL A 124 -13.17 12.00 -11.14
N PHE A 125 -14.03 11.28 -10.41
CA PHE A 125 -14.19 11.48 -8.97
C PHE A 125 -12.94 11.09 -8.19
N GLU A 126 -12.23 10.02 -8.57
CA GLU A 126 -10.96 9.64 -7.95
C GLU A 126 -9.89 10.74 -8.11
N TYR A 127 -9.82 11.36 -9.30
CA TYR A 127 -8.88 12.46 -9.53
C TYR A 127 -9.16 13.71 -8.68
N THR A 128 -10.39 13.93 -8.21
CA THR A 128 -10.66 15.02 -7.27
C THR A 128 -9.90 14.87 -5.95
N GLY A 129 -9.49 13.66 -5.58
CA GLY A 129 -8.62 13.40 -4.44
C GLY A 129 -7.29 14.15 -4.51
N MET A 130 -6.78 14.42 -5.71
CA MET A 130 -5.57 15.22 -5.92
C MET A 130 -5.76 16.71 -5.59
N ILE A 131 -7.00 17.19 -5.54
CA ILE A 131 -7.35 18.54 -5.09
C ILE A 131 -7.44 18.56 -3.56
N TRP A 132 -8.07 17.55 -2.97
CA TRP A 132 -8.24 17.44 -1.52
C TRP A 132 -6.93 17.21 -0.78
N ALA A 133 -5.99 16.46 -1.34
CA ALA A 133 -4.69 16.18 -0.72
C ALA A 133 -3.89 17.45 -0.34
N PRO A 134 -3.59 18.39 -1.25
CA PRO A 134 -2.89 19.63 -0.90
C PRO A 134 -3.75 20.57 -0.05
N LEU A 135 -5.09 20.52 -0.15
CA LEU A 135 -5.99 21.30 0.68
C LEU A 135 -5.90 20.88 2.15
N TRP A 136 -5.96 19.58 2.43
CA TRP A 136 -5.77 19.04 3.79
C TRP A 136 -4.33 19.22 4.28
N GLY A 137 -3.34 19.12 3.37
CA GLY A 137 -1.94 19.44 3.66
C GLY A 137 -1.75 20.87 4.17
N PHE A 138 -2.35 21.84 3.46
CA PHE A 138 -2.34 23.25 3.88
C PHE A 138 -3.11 23.47 5.19
N LEU A 139 -4.30 22.88 5.34
CA LEU A 139 -5.15 23.13 6.50
C LEU A 139 -4.62 22.54 7.81
N ILE A 140 -4.06 21.33 7.76
CA ILE A 140 -3.61 20.59 8.96
C ILE A 140 -2.13 20.87 9.26
N PHE A 141 -1.30 20.93 8.23
CA PHE A 141 0.16 21.01 8.38
C PHE A 141 0.74 22.38 8.01
N ALA A 142 -0.11 23.35 7.64
CA ALA A 142 0.30 24.69 7.17
C ALA A 142 1.32 24.65 6.02
N GLU A 143 1.32 23.55 5.25
CA GLU A 143 2.28 23.35 4.18
C GLU A 143 1.82 24.13 2.93
N ILE A 144 2.60 25.15 2.56
CA ILE A 144 2.28 26.02 1.42
C ILE A 144 2.48 25.23 0.12
N PRO A 145 1.41 25.00 -0.69
CA PRO A 145 1.54 24.26 -1.93
C PRO A 145 2.51 24.99 -2.87
N ARG A 146 3.52 24.26 -3.38
CA ARG A 146 4.42 24.80 -4.40
C ARG A 146 3.65 25.10 -5.68
N TRP A 147 4.18 26.01 -6.49
CA TRP A 147 3.58 26.39 -7.79
C TRP A 147 3.31 25.18 -8.69
N THR A 148 4.16 24.15 -8.63
CA THR A 148 3.96 22.89 -9.36
C THR A 148 2.68 22.16 -8.97
N THR A 149 2.32 22.17 -7.68
CA THR A 149 1.10 21.54 -7.18
C THR A 149 -0.13 22.30 -7.68
N VAL A 150 -0.09 23.63 -7.62
CA VAL A 150 -1.18 24.50 -8.09
C VAL A 150 -1.46 24.29 -9.58
N VAL A 151 -0.40 24.28 -10.41
CA VAL A 151 -0.54 24.04 -11.85
C VAL A 151 -1.11 22.65 -12.14
N GLY A 152 -0.64 21.61 -11.42
CA GLY A 152 -1.18 20.25 -11.53
C GLY A 152 -2.67 20.19 -11.18
N THR A 153 -3.08 20.82 -10.08
CA THR A 153 -4.48 20.89 -9.64
C THR A 153 -5.37 21.55 -10.70
N VAL A 154 -4.93 22.65 -11.32
CA VAL A 154 -5.69 23.34 -12.37
C VAL A 154 -5.89 22.45 -13.60
N ILE A 155 -4.84 21.74 -14.04
CA ILE A 155 -4.92 20.84 -15.20
C ILE A 155 -5.92 19.70 -14.93
N ILE A 156 -5.89 19.12 -13.73
CA ILE A 156 -6.80 18.03 -13.33
C ILE A 156 -8.25 18.52 -13.29
N VAL A 157 -8.50 19.70 -12.72
CA VAL A 157 -9.84 20.31 -12.70
C VAL A 157 -10.36 20.52 -14.12
N ALA A 158 -9.52 21.02 -15.03
CA ALA A 158 -9.89 21.21 -16.43
C ALA A 158 -10.21 19.88 -17.13
N ALA A 159 -9.43 18.83 -16.89
CA ALA A 159 -9.67 17.49 -17.42
C ALA A 159 -10.98 16.89 -16.87
N GLY A 160 -11.28 17.10 -15.58
CA GLY A 160 -12.54 16.65 -14.98
C GLY A 160 -13.78 17.33 -15.60
N ILE A 161 -13.71 18.65 -15.82
CA ILE A 161 -14.77 19.40 -16.52
C ILE A 161 -14.96 18.89 -17.96
N TYR A 162 -13.86 18.63 -18.67
CA TYR A 162 -13.91 18.09 -20.02
C TYR A 162 -14.55 16.69 -20.06
N ALA A 163 -14.17 15.80 -19.14
CA ALA A 163 -14.69 14.45 -19.07
C ALA A 163 -16.22 14.43 -18.81
N VAL A 164 -16.71 15.25 -17.88
CA VAL A 164 -18.16 15.38 -17.62
C VAL A 164 -18.91 15.89 -18.85
N ARG A 165 -18.35 16.86 -19.58
CA ARG A 165 -18.94 17.37 -20.84
C ARG A 165 -18.94 16.33 -21.96
N SER A 166 -17.93 15.45 -22.01
CA SER A 166 -17.87 14.39 -23.02
C SER A 166 -18.87 13.26 -22.76
N ALA A 167 -19.17 12.98 -21.49
CA ALA A 167 -20.16 12.00 -21.10
C ALA A 167 -21.58 12.40 -21.53
N THR A 168 -21.94 13.69 -21.38
CA THR A 168 -23.26 14.20 -21.79
C THR A 168 -23.43 14.30 -23.31
N ALA A 169 -22.33 14.41 -24.07
CA ALA A 169 -22.39 14.44 -25.54
C ALA A 169 -22.80 13.10 -26.17
N THR A 170 -22.62 11.99 -25.46
CA THR A 170 -22.92 10.64 -25.98
C THR A 170 -24.41 10.27 -25.85
N GLU A 171 -25.16 10.96 -24.99
CA GLU A 171 -26.59 10.68 -24.75
C GLU A 171 -27.55 11.41 -25.68
N ARG A 172 -27.09 12.13 -26.72
CA ARG A 172 -28.00 12.77 -27.66
C ARG A 172 -28.69 11.68 -28.51
N PRO A 173 -30.00 11.39 -28.35
CA PRO A 173 -30.67 10.43 -29.20
C PRO A 173 -30.60 10.95 -30.64
N ALA A 174 -30.11 10.10 -31.53
CA ALA A 174 -30.17 10.32 -32.97
C ALA A 174 -31.64 10.52 -33.34
N ASN A 175 -31.97 11.75 -33.69
CA ASN A 175 -33.22 12.14 -34.34
C ASN A 175 -33.08 12.05 -35.85
#